data_AF-A0A2V6GJP3-F1
#
_entry.id   AF-A0A2V6GJP3-F1
#
_cell.length_a   1.000
_cell.length_b   1.000
_cell.length_c   1.000
_cell.angle_alpha   90.00
_cell.angle_beta   90.00
_cell.angle_gamma   90.00
#
_symmetry.space_group_name_H-M   'P 1'
#
loop_
_entity.id
_entity.type
_entity.pdbx_description
1 polymer ?
#
loop_
_entity_poly.entity_id
_entity_poly.type
_entity_poly.pdbx_seq_one_letter_code
_entity_poly.pdbx_strand_id
1 'polypeptide(L)'
;MLLVCWLFWSFFKMKSARDCVLFVLAAVLLFHTHPYGIAPVVALAGLSLIYRPFSAQRRWIRFAAPAIALLTLPWLALSSLASSGSALNTTAAQSPGEFVERCAQAFIECTSVTPLIGSVIVLLIGALLLRLQKKNMVREEIPNAATTPLQNAPAFLETNEMSILLSVLATAVLYALVTAVTQSSDSLWLAGMRYASAVLPLAAMAAAILIVKVSRGNPLISLSFLLVFGLTKFAQLTPWVAGNPSGLIHFGKYSVGAHVPAKIVDRFLGTGLPRYVRDLWRENPGTVAKSCKFLRENAKPGDVVIVNYGMEPTYVYTRLPQAMGILPEYPVYKRARELALPEYVFGVDHARWIVWRSAWETGPGYAINDVLREISERGGKITSVKELEETVWENREDIHFHRFSDGTYLFPRTQTFPTSRIARVDWP
;
A
#
# COMPACT_ATOMS: atom_id res chain seq x y z
N MET A 1 -1.31 -9.45 -2.53
CA MET A 1 -2.22 -10.39 -1.83
C MET A 1 -1.99 -11.85 -2.24
N LEU A 2 -2.28 -12.25 -3.49
CA LEU A 2 -2.16 -13.67 -3.91
C LEU A 2 -0.77 -14.27 -3.69
N LEU A 3 0.30 -13.50 -3.96
CA LEU A 3 1.67 -13.94 -3.74
C LEU A 3 2.00 -14.24 -2.26
N VAL A 4 1.39 -13.52 -1.29
CA VAL A 4 1.61 -13.83 0.13
C VAL A 4 0.87 -15.11 0.54
N CYS A 5 -0.32 -15.36 -0.02
CA CYS A 5 -1.05 -16.61 0.20
C CYS A 5 -0.26 -17.79 -0.38
N TRP A 6 0.31 -17.62 -1.59
CA TRP A 6 1.14 -18.63 -2.22
C TRP A 6 2.44 -18.87 -1.46
N LEU A 7 3.06 -17.82 -0.90
CA LEU A 7 4.23 -17.94 -0.03
C LEU A 7 3.91 -18.78 1.21
N PHE A 8 2.79 -18.51 1.90
CA PHE A 8 2.36 -19.30 3.05
C PHE A 8 2.06 -20.74 2.66
N TRP A 9 1.28 -20.95 1.60
CA TRP A 9 0.95 -22.28 1.09
C TRP A 9 2.20 -23.11 0.79
N SER A 10 3.14 -22.55 0.01
CA SER A 10 4.39 -23.22 -0.34
C SER A 10 5.24 -23.52 0.88
N PHE A 11 5.35 -22.59 1.85
CA PHE A 11 6.05 -22.82 3.11
C PHE A 11 5.47 -24.00 3.91
N PHE A 12 4.14 -24.04 4.12
CA PHE A 12 3.50 -25.12 4.87
C PHE A 12 3.56 -26.48 4.15
N LYS A 13 3.60 -26.48 2.81
CA LYS A 13 3.74 -27.69 1.99
C LYS A 13 5.18 -28.10 1.74
N MET A 14 6.17 -27.31 2.15
CA MET A 14 7.58 -27.49 1.78
C MET A 14 8.16 -28.78 2.35
N LYS A 15 8.20 -29.83 1.52
CA LYS A 15 8.77 -31.14 1.87
C LYS A 15 9.80 -31.63 0.86
N SER A 16 9.88 -31.01 -0.31
CA SER A 16 10.76 -31.41 -1.41
C SER A 16 11.53 -30.23 -2.02
N ALA A 17 12.49 -30.53 -2.89
CA ALA A 17 13.21 -29.52 -3.66
C ALA A 17 12.26 -28.74 -4.60
N ARG A 18 11.25 -29.40 -5.17
CA ARG A 18 10.22 -28.76 -5.99
C ARG A 18 9.46 -27.70 -5.18
N ASP A 19 9.04 -28.04 -3.97
CA ASP A 19 8.31 -27.11 -3.11
C ASP A 19 9.20 -25.93 -2.67
N CYS A 20 10.49 -26.21 -2.42
CA CYS A 20 11.50 -25.18 -2.13
C CYS A 20 11.62 -24.18 -3.28
N VAL A 21 11.68 -24.66 -4.54
CA VAL A 21 11.69 -23.79 -5.73
C VAL A 21 10.42 -22.95 -5.82
N LEU A 22 9.24 -23.53 -5.57
CA LEU A 22 7.98 -22.78 -5.56
C LEU A 22 7.97 -21.69 -4.47
N PHE A 23 8.54 -21.98 -3.30
CA PHE A 23 8.70 -20.99 -2.23
C PHE A 23 9.65 -19.85 -2.63
N VAL A 24 10.79 -20.17 -3.26
CA VAL A 24 11.73 -19.16 -3.79
C VAL A 24 11.06 -18.27 -4.84
N LEU A 25 10.32 -18.87 -5.78
CA LEU A 25 9.59 -18.11 -6.80
C LEU A 25 8.55 -17.16 -6.17
N ALA A 26 7.75 -17.67 -5.23
CA ALA A 26 6.77 -16.84 -4.51
C ALA A 26 7.45 -15.69 -3.75
N ALA A 27 8.57 -15.95 -3.08
CA ALA A 27 9.34 -14.96 -2.33
C ALA A 27 9.93 -13.87 -3.23
N VAL A 28 10.58 -14.24 -4.33
CA VAL A 28 11.21 -13.31 -5.28
C VAL A 28 10.15 -12.47 -5.99
N LEU A 29 9.07 -13.08 -6.47
CA LEU A 29 7.96 -12.33 -7.07
C LEU A 29 7.30 -11.39 -6.06
N LEU A 30 7.13 -11.82 -4.81
CA LEU A 30 6.58 -10.96 -3.76
C LEU A 30 7.49 -9.76 -3.48
N PHE A 31 8.81 -9.95 -3.47
CA PHE A 31 9.78 -8.87 -3.34
C PHE A 31 9.70 -7.86 -4.49
N HIS A 32 9.60 -8.33 -5.74
CA HIS A 32 9.54 -7.43 -6.91
C HIS A 32 8.20 -6.72 -7.09
N THR A 33 7.12 -7.26 -6.53
CA THR A 33 5.79 -6.66 -6.63
C THR A 33 5.43 -5.81 -5.42
N HIS A 34 6.16 -5.95 -4.31
CA HIS A 34 5.85 -5.27 -3.07
C HIS A 34 7.12 -4.84 -2.33
N PRO A 35 7.30 -3.54 -1.99
CA PRO A 35 8.55 -3.02 -1.42
C PRO A 35 8.98 -3.70 -0.11
N TYR A 36 8.04 -4.16 0.72
CA TYR A 36 8.30 -4.93 1.95
C TYR A 36 8.00 -6.43 1.83
N GLY A 37 7.96 -6.95 0.61
CA GLY A 37 7.67 -8.36 0.33
C GLY A 37 8.65 -9.35 0.95
N ILE A 38 9.81 -8.89 1.40
CA ILE A 38 10.81 -9.69 2.12
C ILE A 38 10.42 -9.94 3.59
N ALA A 39 9.61 -9.09 4.22
CA ALA A 39 9.26 -9.23 5.63
C ALA A 39 8.54 -10.56 5.94
N PRO A 40 7.54 -11.02 5.16
CA PRO A 40 6.97 -12.36 5.34
C PRO A 40 7.99 -13.49 5.20
N VAL A 41 8.95 -13.36 4.27
CA VAL A 41 10.00 -14.36 4.05
C VAL A 41 10.89 -14.49 5.29
N VAL A 42 11.35 -13.36 5.83
CA VAL A 42 12.19 -13.31 7.04
C VAL A 42 11.42 -13.83 8.26
N ALA A 43 10.13 -13.49 8.39
CA ALA A 43 9.29 -13.98 9.49
C ALA A 43 9.17 -15.51 9.48
N LEU A 44 8.85 -16.09 8.32
CA LEU A 44 8.73 -17.54 8.15
C LEU A 44 10.08 -18.25 8.34
N ALA A 45 11.16 -17.69 7.79
CA ALA A 45 12.51 -18.21 7.97
C ALA A 45 12.92 -18.20 9.46
N GLY A 46 12.73 -17.07 10.16
CA GLY A 46 13.01 -16.93 11.59
C GLY A 46 12.20 -17.91 12.43
N LEU A 47 10.90 -18.02 12.18
CA LEU A 47 10.05 -19.02 12.84
C LEU A 47 10.53 -20.45 12.61
N SER A 48 11.00 -20.78 11.40
CA SER A 48 11.52 -22.13 11.12
C SER A 48 12.76 -22.51 11.94
N LEU A 49 13.51 -21.51 12.41
CA LEU A 49 14.69 -21.70 13.26
C LEU A 49 14.33 -21.94 14.72
N ILE A 50 13.28 -21.28 15.23
CA ILE A 50 12.93 -21.31 16.67
C ILE A 50 11.78 -22.27 16.99
N TYR A 51 10.82 -22.47 16.07
CA TYR A 51 9.60 -23.23 16.32
C TYR A 51 9.77 -24.70 15.88
N ARG A 52 9.73 -25.63 16.85
CA ARG A 52 10.00 -27.06 16.61
C ARG A 52 9.14 -27.71 15.51
N PRO A 53 7.83 -27.43 15.39
CA PRO A 53 6.99 -27.97 14.31
C PRO A 53 7.44 -27.60 12.89
N PHE A 54 8.29 -26.58 12.73
CA PHE A 54 8.86 -26.19 11.43
C PHE A 54 10.24 -26.80 11.13
N SER A 55 10.62 -27.86 11.84
CA SER A 55 11.90 -28.55 11.63
C SER A 55 12.07 -29.10 10.20
N ALA A 56 10.98 -29.56 9.57
CA ALA A 56 11.00 -30.04 8.19
C ALA A 56 11.32 -28.91 7.20
N GLN A 57 10.76 -27.72 7.41
CA GLN A 57 10.98 -26.53 6.58
C GLN A 57 12.38 -25.98 6.74
N ARG A 58 12.97 -26.07 7.95
CA ARG A 58 14.30 -25.54 8.28
C ARG A 58 15.38 -25.96 7.29
N ARG A 59 15.40 -27.25 6.90
CA ARG A 59 16.38 -27.77 5.94
C ARG A 59 16.26 -27.05 4.60
N TRP A 60 15.05 -26.88 4.10
CA TRP A 60 14.79 -26.26 2.80
C TRP A 60 15.00 -24.75 2.81
N ILE A 61 14.68 -24.06 3.92
CA ILE A 61 14.98 -22.62 4.08
C ILE A 61 16.47 -22.32 3.91
N ARG A 62 17.37 -23.22 4.36
CA ARG A 62 18.82 -23.05 4.14
C ARG A 62 19.23 -23.03 2.67
N PHE A 63 18.47 -23.70 1.81
CA PHE A 63 18.70 -23.68 0.36
C PHE A 63 17.94 -22.53 -0.32
N ALA A 64 16.74 -22.20 0.17
CA ALA A 64 15.94 -21.10 -0.36
C ALA A 64 16.58 -19.73 -0.08
N ALA A 65 17.13 -19.52 1.12
CA ALA A 65 17.63 -18.21 1.54
C ALA A 65 18.77 -17.67 0.64
N PRO A 66 19.82 -18.45 0.29
CA PRO A 66 20.83 -18.00 -0.66
C PRO A 66 20.25 -17.68 -2.04
N ALA A 67 19.32 -18.50 -2.56
CA ALA A 67 18.70 -18.26 -3.87
C ALA A 67 17.86 -16.98 -3.88
N ILE A 68 17.07 -16.75 -2.83
CA ILE A 68 16.29 -15.52 -2.64
C ILE A 68 17.26 -14.33 -2.55
N ALA A 69 18.30 -14.41 -1.71
CA ALA A 69 19.27 -13.35 -1.54
C ALA A 69 20.00 -12.99 -2.85
N LEU A 70 20.42 -13.99 -3.63
CA LEU A 70 21.07 -13.77 -4.93
C LEU A 70 20.15 -13.05 -5.93
N LEU A 71 18.84 -13.26 -5.84
CA LEU A 71 17.87 -12.66 -6.76
C LEU A 71 17.31 -11.31 -6.26
N THR A 72 17.40 -11.01 -4.96
CA THR A 72 16.84 -9.77 -4.37
C THR A 72 17.91 -8.76 -3.94
N LEU A 73 19.06 -9.19 -3.43
CA LEU A 73 20.12 -8.28 -2.95
C LEU A 73 20.71 -7.39 -4.05
N PRO A 74 20.96 -7.85 -5.30
CA PRO A 74 21.45 -6.97 -6.35
C PRO A 74 20.51 -5.79 -6.61
N TRP A 75 19.19 -6.03 -6.54
CA TRP A 75 18.20 -4.97 -6.70
C TRP A 75 18.18 -4.00 -5.52
N LEU A 76 18.32 -4.51 -4.28
CA LEU A 76 18.47 -3.65 -3.10
C LEU A 76 19.75 -2.82 -3.18
N ALA A 77 20.85 -3.40 -3.63
CA ALA A 77 22.12 -2.70 -3.80
C ALA A 77 21.99 -1.61 -4.86
N LEU A 78 21.44 -1.92 -6.03
CA LEU A 78 21.20 -0.94 -7.09
C LEU A 78 20.26 0.19 -6.63
N SER A 79 19.19 -0.13 -5.90
CA SER A 79 18.23 0.88 -5.45
C SER A 79 18.73 1.76 -4.31
N SER A 80 19.64 1.24 -3.47
CA SER A 80 20.29 2.00 -2.37
C SER A 80 21.49 2.81 -2.84
N LEU A 81 22.30 2.27 -3.76
CA LEU A 81 23.49 2.94 -4.29
C LEU A 81 23.14 4.05 -5.28
N ALA A 82 22.00 3.96 -5.96
CA ALA A 82 21.66 4.91 -7.02
C ALA A 82 21.05 6.24 -6.53
N SER A 83 20.97 6.49 -5.21
CA SER A 83 20.31 7.68 -4.61
C SER A 83 18.99 8.08 -5.29
N SER A 84 18.27 7.09 -5.84
CA SER A 84 17.10 7.28 -6.69
C SER A 84 16.09 6.16 -6.47
N GLY A 85 14.81 6.45 -6.73
CA GLY A 85 13.71 5.51 -6.56
C GLY A 85 13.39 5.23 -5.09
N SER A 86 13.78 4.07 -4.56
CA SER A 86 13.41 3.64 -3.20
C SER A 86 14.16 4.40 -2.11
N ALA A 87 15.44 4.73 -2.32
CA ALA A 87 16.25 5.45 -1.34
C ALA A 87 15.73 6.86 -1.04
N LEU A 88 15.09 7.51 -2.02
CA LEU A 88 14.45 8.82 -1.86
C LEU A 88 13.19 8.75 -0.98
N ASN A 89 12.53 7.60 -0.97
CA ASN A 89 11.28 7.36 -0.24
C ASN A 89 11.49 6.57 1.05
N THR A 90 12.73 6.21 1.40
CA THR A 90 13.06 5.51 2.64
C THR A 90 13.96 6.35 3.51
N THR A 91 13.47 6.73 4.69
CA THR A 91 14.26 7.44 5.70
C THR A 91 14.32 6.57 6.94
N ALA A 92 15.53 6.34 7.48
CA ALA A 92 15.65 5.68 8.78
C ALA A 92 15.10 6.59 9.88
N ALA A 93 14.50 6.00 10.92
CA ALA A 93 14.06 6.75 12.10
C ALA A 93 15.29 7.37 12.79
N GLN A 94 15.26 8.68 13.02
CA GLN A 94 16.34 9.45 13.64
C GLN A 94 16.27 9.42 15.17
N SER A 95 15.15 8.98 15.74
CA SER A 95 14.94 8.94 17.18
C SER A 95 13.94 7.84 17.61
N PRO A 96 14.01 7.35 18.87
CA PRO A 96 13.03 6.39 19.38
C PRO A 96 11.59 6.89 19.36
N GLY A 97 11.39 8.20 19.60
CA GLY A 97 10.06 8.81 19.55
C GLY A 97 9.45 8.78 18.15
N GLU A 98 10.26 9.10 17.13
CA GLU A 98 9.86 9.01 15.73
C GLU A 98 9.59 7.56 15.31
N PHE A 99 10.36 6.60 15.83
CA PHE A 99 10.09 5.18 15.57
C PHE A 99 8.74 4.74 16.15
N VAL A 100 8.39 5.17 17.37
CA VAL A 100 7.09 4.89 18.00
C VAL A 100 5.95 5.52 17.21
N GLU A 101 6.11 6.77 16.78
CA GLU A 101 5.15 7.47 15.91
C GLU A 101 4.90 6.71 14.61
N ARG A 102 5.96 6.30 13.90
CA ARG A 102 5.87 5.52 12.66
C ARG A 102 5.21 4.16 12.88
N CYS A 103 5.47 3.50 14.02
CA CYS A 103 4.77 2.27 14.40
C CYS A 103 3.27 2.52 14.63
N ALA A 104 2.92 3.61 15.30
CA ALA A 104 1.52 4.00 15.50
C ALA A 104 0.83 4.33 14.17
N GLN A 105 1.49 5.07 13.27
CA GLN A 105 0.98 5.33 11.92
C GLN A 105 0.77 4.02 11.15
N ALA A 106 1.77 3.14 11.10
CA ALA A 106 1.66 1.85 10.43
C ALA A 106 0.52 1.00 11.02
N PHE A 107 0.30 1.05 12.33
CA PHE A 107 -0.82 0.37 12.98
C PHE A 107 -2.17 0.95 12.56
N ILE A 108 -2.33 2.27 12.55
CA ILE A 108 -3.55 2.95 12.10
C ILE A 108 -3.86 2.60 10.64
N GLU A 109 -2.86 2.65 9.76
CA GLU A 109 -3.03 2.31 8.35
C GLU A 109 -3.31 0.82 8.13
N CYS A 110 -2.68 -0.07 8.90
CA CYS A 110 -2.99 -1.49 8.81
C CYS A 110 -4.40 -1.78 9.29
N THR A 111 -4.85 -1.15 10.37
CA THR A 111 -6.19 -1.37 10.95
C THR A 111 -7.30 -0.71 10.14
N SER A 112 -7.01 0.34 9.36
CA SER A 112 -7.98 0.94 8.44
C SER A 112 -8.40 -0.05 7.34
N VAL A 113 -7.45 -0.79 6.74
CA VAL A 113 -7.75 -1.77 5.66
C VAL A 113 -7.85 -3.22 6.12
N THR A 114 -7.25 -3.60 7.24
CA THR A 114 -7.30 -4.98 7.77
C THR A 114 -8.14 -5.07 9.05
N PRO A 115 -8.85 -6.17 9.28
CA PRO A 115 -9.74 -6.34 10.43
C PRO A 115 -8.97 -6.70 11.71
N LEU A 116 -7.76 -6.17 11.85
CA LEU A 116 -6.81 -6.51 12.89
C LEU A 116 -7.38 -6.25 14.30
N ILE A 117 -8.15 -5.17 14.50
CA ILE A 117 -8.84 -4.89 15.77
C ILE A 117 -9.82 -6.02 16.11
N GLY A 118 -10.66 -6.41 15.15
CA GLY A 118 -11.58 -7.54 15.30
C GLY A 118 -10.84 -8.83 15.64
N SER A 119 -9.74 -9.13 14.93
CA SER A 119 -8.90 -10.30 15.21
C SER A 119 -8.31 -10.29 16.64
N VAL A 120 -7.84 -9.14 17.12
CA VAL A 120 -7.33 -8.96 18.49
C VAL A 120 -8.45 -9.16 19.50
N ILE A 121 -9.63 -8.58 19.29
CA ILE A 121 -10.79 -8.74 20.17
C ILE A 121 -11.20 -10.21 20.25
N VAL A 122 -11.32 -10.90 19.11
CA VAL A 122 -11.66 -12.33 19.07
C VAL A 122 -10.59 -13.16 19.80
N LEU A 123 -9.31 -12.83 19.64
CA LEU A 123 -8.21 -13.49 20.33
C LEU A 123 -8.29 -13.29 21.86
N LEU A 124 -8.55 -12.07 22.33
CA LEU A 124 -8.69 -11.75 23.75
C LEU A 124 -9.93 -12.42 24.36
N ILE A 125 -11.07 -12.38 23.69
CA ILE A 125 -12.30 -13.06 24.11
C ILE A 125 -12.06 -14.57 24.16
N GLY A 126 -11.42 -15.14 23.14
CA GLY A 126 -11.05 -16.55 23.12
C GLY A 126 -10.14 -16.92 24.30
N ALA A 127 -9.09 -16.13 24.56
CA ALA A 127 -8.19 -16.35 25.68
C ALA A 127 -8.89 -16.25 27.05
N LEU A 128 -9.83 -15.31 27.20
CA LEU A 128 -10.62 -15.14 28.42
C LEU A 128 -11.57 -16.34 28.63
N LEU A 129 -12.32 -16.73 27.61
CA LEU A 129 -13.23 -17.88 27.67
C LEU A 129 -12.48 -19.17 28.03
N LEU A 130 -11.25 -19.34 27.52
CA LEU A 130 -10.39 -20.46 27.87
C LEU A 130 -9.90 -20.44 29.31
N ARG A 131 -9.50 -19.27 29.82
CA ARG A 131 -9.09 -19.13 31.23
C ARG A 131 -10.25 -19.44 32.17
N LEU A 132 -11.45 -18.96 31.85
CA LEU A 132 -12.66 -19.22 32.64
C LEU A 132 -13.02 -20.71 32.64
N GLN A 133 -12.91 -21.39 31.50
CA GLN A 133 -13.18 -22.83 31.42
C GLN A 133 -12.13 -23.68 32.12
N LYS A 134 -10.83 -23.36 32.00
CA LYS A 134 -9.78 -24.02 32.80
C LYS A 134 -10.06 -23.89 34.29
N LYS A 135 -10.53 -22.71 34.73
CA LYS A 135 -10.90 -22.48 36.13
C LYS A 135 -12.12 -23.29 36.56
N ASN A 136 -13.08 -23.53 35.67
CA ASN A 136 -14.25 -24.37 35.97
C ASN A 136 -13.91 -25.86 36.00
N MET A 137 -13.09 -26.37 35.07
CA MET A 137 -12.66 -27.79 35.09
C MET A 137 -11.77 -28.10 36.31
N VAL A 138 -10.85 -27.21 36.68
CA VAL A 138 -10.01 -27.35 37.88
C VAL A 138 -10.82 -27.21 39.17
N ARG A 139 -12.05 -26.65 39.12
CA ARG A 139 -12.94 -26.53 40.28
C ARG A 139 -13.86 -27.74 40.45
N GLU A 140 -14.11 -28.50 39.39
CA GLU A 140 -14.85 -29.78 39.44
C GLU A 140 -13.96 -30.96 39.81
N GLU A 141 -12.64 -30.87 39.58
CA GLU A 141 -11.68 -31.89 40.00
C GLU A 141 -11.03 -31.54 41.35
N ILE A 142 -11.48 -32.22 42.43
CA ILE A 142 -10.70 -32.87 43.53
C ILE A 142 -11.56 -32.95 44.82
N PRO A 143 -11.56 -34.05 45.64
CA PRO A 143 -10.78 -35.29 45.53
C PRO A 143 -11.65 -36.58 45.59
N ASN A 144 -11.42 -37.52 44.68
CA ASN A 144 -11.31 -38.96 44.99
C ASN A 144 -11.09 -39.73 43.68
N ALA A 145 -9.83 -39.91 43.27
CA ALA A 145 -9.36 -41.13 42.60
C ALA A 145 -7.87 -40.99 42.27
N ALA A 146 -7.16 -42.08 42.53
CA ALA A 146 -5.75 -42.26 42.31
C ALA A 146 -5.35 -42.12 40.83
N THR A 147 -4.17 -41.52 40.62
CA THR A 147 -3.23 -41.79 39.52
C THR A 147 -3.82 -42.29 38.20
N THR A 148 -4.30 -41.36 37.38
CA THR A 148 -4.25 -41.50 35.92
C THR A 148 -3.53 -40.24 35.41
N PRO A 149 -2.47 -40.34 34.58
CA PRO A 149 -1.80 -39.15 34.08
C PRO A 149 -2.82 -38.33 33.31
N LEU A 150 -2.83 -37.02 33.58
CA LEU A 150 -3.63 -35.97 32.95
C LEU A 150 -3.28 -35.83 31.46
N GLN A 151 -3.45 -36.91 30.69
CA GLN A 151 -3.28 -36.95 29.25
C GLN A 151 -4.63 -36.62 28.63
N ASN A 152 -4.65 -35.57 27.82
CA ASN A 152 -5.73 -35.21 26.90
C ASN A 152 -6.81 -34.25 27.42
N ALA A 153 -6.41 -33.18 28.10
CA ALA A 153 -7.17 -31.94 27.91
C ALA A 153 -7.00 -31.54 26.42
N PRO A 154 -8.07 -31.47 25.61
CA PRO A 154 -7.94 -31.10 24.20
C PRO A 154 -7.34 -29.71 24.11
N ALA A 155 -6.18 -29.58 23.44
CA ALA A 155 -5.57 -28.30 23.19
C ALA A 155 -6.55 -27.42 22.39
N PHE A 156 -6.77 -26.18 22.84
CA PHE A 156 -7.70 -25.26 22.18
C PHE A 156 -7.34 -25.02 20.70
N LEU A 157 -6.05 -25.01 20.40
CA LEU A 157 -5.52 -24.93 19.04
C LEU A 157 -4.72 -26.19 18.77
N GLU A 158 -4.97 -26.79 17.62
CA GLU A 158 -4.14 -27.86 17.09
C GLU A 158 -2.76 -27.33 16.68
N THR A 159 -1.76 -28.20 16.60
CA THR A 159 -0.39 -27.80 16.23
C THR A 159 -0.35 -27.07 14.88
N ASN A 160 -1.16 -27.50 13.91
CA ASN A 160 -1.24 -26.85 12.60
C ASN A 160 -1.84 -25.44 12.68
N GLU A 161 -2.86 -25.24 13.52
CA GLU A 161 -3.54 -23.95 13.68
C GLU A 161 -2.64 -22.95 14.41
N MET A 162 -1.98 -23.41 15.48
CA MET A 162 -0.97 -22.63 16.17
C MET A 162 0.16 -22.22 15.22
N SER A 163 0.61 -23.13 14.35
CA SER A 163 1.63 -22.84 13.35
C SER A 163 1.18 -21.72 12.41
N ILE A 164 -0.06 -21.76 11.90
CA ILE A 164 -0.61 -20.72 11.02
C ILE A 164 -0.73 -19.38 11.76
N LEU A 165 -1.29 -19.37 12.97
CA LEU A 165 -1.48 -18.14 13.75
C LEU A 165 -0.14 -17.48 14.12
N LEU A 166 0.87 -18.27 14.51
CA LEU A 166 2.21 -17.76 14.78
C LEU A 166 2.86 -17.20 13.51
N SER A 167 2.74 -17.89 12.38
CA SER A 167 3.24 -17.40 11.09
C SER A 167 2.58 -16.09 10.67
N VAL A 168 1.26 -15.97 10.82
CA VAL A 168 0.52 -14.72 10.55
C VAL A 168 0.98 -13.61 11.49
N LEU A 169 1.06 -13.88 12.80
CA LEU A 169 1.47 -12.90 13.80
C LEU A 169 2.89 -12.40 13.55
N ALA A 170 3.86 -13.31 13.38
CA ALA A 170 5.24 -12.95 13.11
C ALA A 170 5.37 -12.15 11.81
N THR A 171 4.62 -12.53 10.78
CA THR A 171 4.59 -11.79 9.51
C THR A 171 4.01 -10.40 9.72
N ALA A 172 2.85 -10.25 10.36
CA ALA A 172 2.22 -8.95 10.59
C ALA A 172 3.12 -8.01 11.41
N VAL A 173 3.74 -8.53 12.48
CA VAL A 173 4.66 -7.77 13.33
C VAL A 173 5.90 -7.35 12.55
N LEU A 174 6.57 -8.29 11.87
CA LEU A 174 7.79 -7.95 11.14
C LEU A 174 7.50 -7.01 9.97
N TYR A 175 6.35 -7.16 9.34
CA TYR A 175 5.89 -6.27 8.30
C TYR A 175 5.69 -4.84 8.80
N ALA A 176 4.99 -4.67 9.93
CA ALA A 176 4.82 -3.38 10.58
C ALA A 176 6.16 -2.76 10.99
N LEU A 177 7.09 -3.57 11.52
CA LEU A 177 8.43 -3.12 11.90
C LEU A 177 9.24 -2.65 10.69
N VAL A 178 9.34 -3.45 9.64
CA VAL A 178 10.08 -3.08 8.41
C VAL A 178 9.49 -1.81 7.82
N THR A 179 8.16 -1.70 7.78
CA THR A 179 7.45 -0.51 7.30
C THR A 179 7.78 0.72 8.17
N ALA A 180 7.72 0.62 9.49
CA ALA A 180 8.04 1.72 10.40
C ALA A 180 9.53 2.12 10.39
N VAL A 181 10.46 1.17 10.25
CA VAL A 181 11.90 1.48 10.17
C VAL A 181 12.24 2.21 8.87
N THR A 182 11.56 1.87 7.78
CA THR A 182 11.94 2.34 6.45
C THR A 182 11.12 3.52 5.95
N GLN A 183 9.96 3.84 6.53
CA GLN A 183 9.08 4.90 6.04
C GLN A 183 8.83 5.99 7.08
N SER A 184 8.88 7.24 6.63
CA SER A 184 8.37 8.39 7.40
C SER A 184 6.87 8.27 7.64
N SER A 185 6.35 8.89 8.71
CA SER A 185 4.92 8.97 8.98
C SER A 185 4.11 9.54 7.82
N ASP A 186 4.62 10.57 7.11
CA ASP A 186 3.92 11.15 5.95
C ASP A 186 3.77 10.16 4.80
N SER A 187 4.85 9.45 4.46
CA SER A 187 4.82 8.38 3.45
C SER A 187 3.87 7.24 3.85
N LEU A 188 3.81 6.90 5.14
CA LEU A 188 2.84 5.94 5.66
C LEU A 188 1.41 6.47 5.61
N TRP A 189 1.18 7.74 5.89
CA TRP A 189 -0.14 8.34 5.75
C TRP A 189 -0.57 8.37 4.27
N LEU A 190 0.32 8.70 3.34
CA LEU A 190 0.01 8.77 1.90
C LEU A 190 -0.17 7.40 1.24
N ALA A 191 0.67 6.42 1.59
CA ALA A 191 0.76 5.13 0.88
C ALA A 191 0.66 3.90 1.81
N GLY A 192 0.43 4.08 3.11
CA GLY A 192 0.42 2.99 4.10
C GLY A 192 -0.64 1.92 3.84
N MET A 193 -1.82 2.32 3.34
CA MET A 193 -2.86 1.37 2.91
C MET A 193 -2.38 0.43 1.79
N ARG A 194 -1.56 0.91 0.84
CA ARG A 194 -0.93 0.08 -0.20
C ARG A 194 -0.07 -1.00 0.45
N TYR A 195 0.74 -0.60 1.43
CA TYR A 195 1.61 -1.50 2.16
C TYR A 195 0.81 -2.51 3.00
N ALA A 196 -0.30 -2.12 3.62
CA ALA A 196 -1.10 -3.04 4.44
C ALA A 196 -1.87 -4.13 3.65
N SER A 197 -2.03 -3.96 2.33
CA SER A 197 -2.77 -4.90 1.46
C SER A 197 -2.24 -6.35 1.52
N ALA A 198 -0.92 -6.53 1.70
CA ALA A 198 -0.32 -7.86 1.83
C ALA A 198 -0.71 -8.59 3.12
N VAL A 199 -1.09 -7.85 4.17
CA VAL A 199 -1.46 -8.41 5.48
C VAL A 199 -2.95 -8.80 5.53
N LEU A 200 -3.79 -8.21 4.68
CA LEU A 200 -5.24 -8.47 4.64
C LEU A 200 -5.60 -9.96 4.57
N PRO A 201 -5.09 -10.78 3.62
CA PRO A 201 -5.45 -12.19 3.56
C PRO A 201 -4.96 -12.97 4.81
N LEU A 202 -3.84 -12.56 5.40
CA LEU A 202 -3.29 -13.18 6.61
C LEU A 202 -4.18 -12.89 7.83
N ALA A 203 -4.59 -11.63 7.98
CA ALA A 203 -5.51 -11.22 9.04
C ALA A 203 -6.87 -11.93 8.93
N ALA A 204 -7.39 -12.10 7.70
CA ALA A 204 -8.61 -12.85 7.42
C ALA A 204 -8.47 -14.35 7.77
N MET A 205 -7.35 -14.97 7.40
CA MET A 205 -7.06 -16.37 7.78
C MET A 205 -7.01 -16.55 9.30
N ALA A 206 -6.28 -15.68 10.01
CA ALA A 206 -6.20 -15.76 11.47
C ALA A 206 -7.55 -15.58 12.14
N ALA A 207 -8.35 -14.61 11.67
CA ALA A 207 -9.70 -14.40 12.17
C ALA A 207 -10.60 -15.61 11.93
N ALA A 208 -10.59 -16.19 10.73
CA ALA A 208 -11.40 -17.37 10.42
C ALA A 208 -11.09 -18.55 11.35
N ILE A 209 -9.81 -18.86 11.56
CA ILE A 209 -9.38 -19.92 12.49
C ILE A 209 -9.89 -19.64 13.90
N LEU A 210 -9.70 -18.40 14.39
CA LEU A 210 -10.13 -18.01 15.72
C LEU A 210 -11.66 -18.07 15.88
N ILE A 211 -12.43 -17.59 14.90
CA ILE A 211 -13.90 -17.62 14.94
C ILE A 211 -14.40 -19.06 15.03
N VAL A 212 -13.87 -19.95 14.19
CA VAL A 212 -14.26 -21.37 14.21
C VAL A 212 -13.94 -22.00 15.57
N LYS A 213 -12.77 -21.70 16.13
CA LYS A 213 -12.33 -22.30 17.41
C LYS A 213 -13.07 -21.77 18.62
N VAL A 214 -13.31 -20.46 18.67
CA VAL A 214 -14.05 -19.84 19.77
C VAL A 214 -15.54 -20.20 19.69
N SER A 215 -16.12 -20.27 18.49
CA SER A 215 -17.53 -20.63 18.31
C SER A 215 -17.84 -22.09 18.62
N ARG A 216 -16.87 -23.01 18.50
CA ARG A 216 -17.04 -24.46 18.72
C ARG A 216 -18.22 -25.06 17.94
N GLY A 217 -18.46 -24.54 16.73
CA GLY A 217 -19.59 -24.96 15.91
C GLY A 217 -20.94 -24.34 16.29
N ASN A 218 -21.02 -23.48 17.31
CA ASN A 218 -22.24 -22.73 17.59
C ASN A 218 -22.45 -21.64 16.51
N PRO A 219 -23.51 -21.74 15.70
CA PRO A 219 -23.73 -20.83 14.58
C PRO A 219 -24.00 -19.39 15.03
N LEU A 220 -24.65 -19.19 16.19
CA LEU A 220 -24.97 -17.85 16.71
C LEU A 220 -23.71 -17.12 17.18
N ILE A 221 -22.80 -17.81 17.86
CA ILE A 221 -21.52 -17.24 18.29
C ILE A 221 -20.65 -16.95 17.07
N SER A 222 -20.60 -17.88 16.10
CA SER A 222 -19.87 -17.68 14.85
C SER A 222 -20.40 -16.46 14.08
N LEU A 223 -21.73 -16.36 13.91
CA LEU A 223 -22.38 -15.22 13.27
C LEU A 223 -22.12 -13.91 14.02
N SER A 224 -22.13 -13.93 15.36
CA SER A 224 -21.82 -12.76 16.17
C SER A 224 -20.39 -12.26 15.94
N PHE A 225 -19.41 -13.16 15.90
CA PHE A 225 -18.03 -12.76 15.58
C PHE A 225 -17.85 -12.32 14.13
N LEU A 226 -18.54 -12.96 13.18
CA LEU A 226 -18.57 -12.51 11.78
C LEU A 226 -19.19 -11.11 11.67
N LEU A 227 -20.22 -10.81 12.46
CA LEU A 227 -20.81 -9.47 12.53
C LEU A 227 -19.85 -8.47 13.16
N VAL A 228 -19.15 -8.79 14.25
CA VAL A 228 -18.10 -7.90 14.80
C VAL A 228 -17.01 -7.61 13.77
N PHE A 229 -16.57 -8.64 13.05
CA PHE A 229 -15.55 -8.53 12.01
C PHE A 229 -16.04 -7.73 10.78
N GLY A 230 -17.28 -7.97 10.36
CA GLY A 230 -17.94 -7.23 9.30
C GLY A 230 -18.15 -5.77 9.68
N LEU A 231 -18.69 -5.49 10.86
CA LEU A 231 -18.99 -4.14 11.33
C LEU A 231 -17.71 -3.32 11.56
N THR A 232 -16.64 -3.92 12.10
CA THR A 232 -15.33 -3.23 12.20
C THR A 232 -14.72 -2.86 10.85
N LYS A 233 -15.23 -3.41 9.73
CA LYS A 233 -14.79 -3.09 8.37
C LYS A 233 -15.78 -2.24 7.59
N PHE A 234 -17.02 -2.69 7.48
CA PHE A 234 -18.07 -2.02 6.70
C PHE A 234 -18.53 -0.73 7.35
N ALA A 235 -18.58 -0.67 8.68
CA ALA A 235 -19.01 0.53 9.39
C ALA A 235 -17.86 1.48 9.73
N GLN A 236 -16.62 1.20 9.27
CA GLN A 236 -15.40 1.96 9.61
C GLN A 236 -15.31 2.35 11.10
N LEU A 237 -15.79 1.46 11.99
CA LEU A 237 -15.82 1.66 13.44
C LEU A 237 -14.42 1.47 14.04
N THR A 238 -13.42 2.14 13.48
CA THR A 238 -12.15 2.34 14.17
C THR A 238 -12.32 3.50 15.15
N PRO A 239 -11.89 3.36 16.42
CA PRO A 239 -12.15 4.36 17.47
C PRO A 239 -11.73 5.79 17.08
N TRP A 240 -10.66 5.92 16.29
CA TRP A 240 -10.13 7.22 15.84
C TRP A 240 -10.90 7.85 14.68
N VAL A 241 -11.60 7.07 13.83
CA VAL A 241 -12.45 7.64 12.76
C VAL A 241 -13.75 8.17 13.35
N ALA A 242 -14.30 7.50 14.36
CA ALA A 242 -15.54 7.93 15.02
C ALA A 242 -15.34 9.06 16.04
N GLY A 243 -14.23 9.03 16.81
CA GLY A 243 -14.03 9.90 17.97
C GLY A 243 -13.12 11.11 17.76
N ASN A 244 -12.41 11.21 16.63
CA ASN A 244 -11.45 12.30 16.40
C ASN A 244 -11.69 13.02 15.06
N PRO A 245 -12.47 14.12 15.04
CA PRO A 245 -12.80 14.83 13.80
C PRO A 245 -11.59 15.51 13.14
N SER A 246 -10.50 15.78 13.87
CA SER A 246 -9.28 16.36 13.28
C SER A 246 -8.43 15.30 12.56
N GLY A 247 -8.64 14.02 12.87
CA GLY A 247 -7.80 12.92 12.40
C GLY A 247 -6.39 12.93 12.98
N LEU A 248 -5.99 13.92 13.80
CA LEU A 248 -4.64 14.01 14.34
C LEU A 248 -4.57 13.43 15.76
N ILE A 249 -3.71 12.45 15.98
CA ILE A 249 -3.45 11.83 17.27
C ILE A 249 -2.04 12.23 17.73
N HIS A 250 -1.96 12.97 18.83
CA HIS A 250 -0.68 13.49 19.33
C HIS A 250 0.00 12.51 20.30
N PHE A 251 1.31 12.34 20.13
CA PHE A 251 2.21 11.57 20.98
C PHE A 251 3.38 12.47 21.43
N GLY A 252 3.12 13.34 22.40
CA GLY A 252 4.08 14.37 22.82
C GLY A 252 4.34 15.36 21.68
N LYS A 253 5.60 15.48 21.22
CA LYS A 253 5.98 16.35 20.10
C LYS A 253 5.68 15.77 18.70
N TYR A 254 5.27 14.50 18.64
CA TYR A 254 4.98 13.77 17.41
C TYR A 254 3.47 13.69 17.19
N SER A 255 3.02 13.51 15.95
CA SER A 255 1.60 13.40 15.63
C SER A 255 1.38 12.40 14.50
N VAL A 256 0.34 11.59 14.65
CA VAL A 256 -0.05 10.56 13.69
C VAL A 256 -1.36 10.98 13.05
N GLY A 257 -1.44 10.90 11.73
CA GLY A 257 -2.63 11.25 10.97
C GLY A 257 -3.51 10.02 10.73
N ALA A 258 -4.81 10.14 10.96
CA ALA A 258 -5.80 9.15 10.55
C ALA A 258 -6.63 9.71 9.41
N HIS A 259 -6.95 8.83 8.48
CA HIS A 259 -7.87 9.12 7.38
C HIS A 259 -9.31 9.17 7.88
N VAL A 260 -9.81 10.37 8.16
CA VAL A 260 -11.17 10.58 8.67
C VAL A 260 -12.05 11.19 7.58
N PRO A 261 -13.13 10.51 7.15
CA PRO A 261 -14.10 11.10 6.24
C PRO A 261 -14.68 12.40 6.80
N ALA A 262 -14.85 13.41 5.94
CA ALA A 262 -15.40 14.71 6.35
C ALA A 262 -16.85 14.59 6.83
N LYS A 263 -17.68 13.79 6.14
CA LYS A 263 -19.08 13.60 6.51
C LYS A 263 -19.20 12.55 7.61
N ILE A 264 -19.96 12.87 8.65
CA ILE A 264 -20.23 11.96 9.78
C ILE A 264 -20.81 10.62 9.29
N VAL A 265 -21.74 10.65 8.34
CA VAL A 265 -22.35 9.43 7.78
C VAL A 265 -21.30 8.51 7.14
N ASP A 266 -20.28 9.09 6.49
CA ASP A 266 -19.23 8.33 5.82
C ASP A 266 -18.30 7.65 6.85
N ARG A 267 -18.19 8.20 8.06
CA ARG A 267 -17.44 7.62 9.20
C ARG A 267 -18.10 6.37 9.77
N PHE A 268 -19.42 6.22 9.62
CA PHE A 268 -20.19 5.11 10.21
C PHE A 268 -20.72 4.10 9.20
N LEU A 269 -20.98 4.50 7.96
CA LEU A 269 -21.62 3.63 6.95
C LEU A 269 -20.72 3.30 5.77
N GLY A 270 -19.52 3.90 5.68
CA GLY A 270 -18.58 3.61 4.61
C GLY A 270 -19.17 3.85 3.21
N THR A 271 -19.85 4.98 2.98
CA THR A 271 -20.61 5.25 1.73
C THR A 271 -19.77 5.20 0.45
N GLY A 272 -18.43 5.23 0.57
CA GLY A 272 -17.51 4.98 -0.53
C GLY A 272 -17.63 3.57 -1.13
N LEU A 273 -18.02 2.55 -0.36
CA LEU A 273 -18.20 1.18 -0.86
C LEU A 273 -19.31 1.06 -1.91
N PRO A 274 -20.55 1.55 -1.67
CA PRO A 274 -21.57 1.63 -2.71
C PRO A 274 -21.13 2.40 -3.95
N ARG A 275 -20.38 3.51 -3.78
CA ARG A 275 -19.85 4.28 -4.93
C ARG A 275 -18.81 3.48 -5.70
N TYR A 276 -17.92 2.78 -5.01
CA TYR A 276 -16.93 1.90 -5.63
C TYR A 276 -17.60 0.78 -6.43
N VAL A 277 -18.62 0.13 -5.85
CA VAL A 277 -19.42 -0.89 -6.53
C VAL A 277 -20.06 -0.29 -7.79
N ARG A 278 -20.75 0.85 -7.68
CA ARG A 278 -21.32 1.54 -8.86
C ARG A 278 -20.29 1.81 -9.95
N ASP A 279 -19.07 2.18 -9.56
CA ASP A 279 -18.00 2.54 -10.48
C ASP A 279 -17.34 1.33 -11.17
N LEU A 280 -17.55 0.10 -10.68
CA LEU A 280 -17.14 -1.12 -11.41
C LEU A 280 -17.78 -1.21 -12.81
N TRP A 281 -18.90 -0.52 -13.03
CA TRP A 281 -19.63 -0.50 -14.29
C TRP A 281 -19.64 0.88 -14.98
N ARG A 282 -18.84 1.85 -14.52
CA ARG A 282 -18.80 3.19 -15.12
C ARG A 282 -17.37 3.61 -15.46
N GLU A 283 -17.21 4.17 -16.65
CA GLU A 283 -15.96 4.84 -16.98
C GLU A 283 -15.79 6.11 -16.14
N ASN A 284 -14.58 6.33 -15.65
CA ASN A 284 -14.23 7.53 -14.88
C ASN A 284 -12.87 8.10 -15.33
N PRO A 285 -12.75 8.56 -16.59
CA PRO A 285 -11.49 9.10 -17.10
C PRO A 285 -11.19 10.47 -16.47
N GLY A 286 -10.00 10.62 -15.88
CA GLY A 286 -9.54 11.92 -15.37
C GLY A 286 -8.89 12.78 -16.45
N THR A 287 -8.37 13.94 -16.04
CA THR A 287 -7.70 14.91 -16.92
C THR A 287 -6.60 14.24 -17.74
N VAL A 288 -5.73 13.44 -17.15
CA VAL A 288 -4.60 12.78 -17.85
C VAL A 288 -5.12 11.82 -18.92
N ALA A 289 -6.13 10.99 -18.60
CA ALA A 289 -6.71 10.06 -19.56
C ALA A 289 -7.36 10.82 -20.74
N LYS A 290 -8.08 11.91 -20.46
CA LYS A 290 -8.70 12.79 -21.48
C LYS A 290 -7.63 13.49 -22.34
N SER A 291 -6.54 13.96 -21.74
CA SER A 291 -5.39 14.57 -22.42
C SER A 291 -4.68 13.57 -23.33
N CYS A 292 -4.37 12.36 -22.83
CA CYS A 292 -3.76 11.31 -23.64
C CYS A 292 -4.65 10.89 -24.81
N LYS A 293 -5.98 10.81 -24.61
CA LYS A 293 -6.92 10.56 -25.70
C LYS A 293 -6.84 11.67 -26.76
N PHE A 294 -6.90 12.93 -26.34
CA PHE A 294 -6.79 14.07 -27.25
C PHE A 294 -5.47 14.05 -28.04
N LEU A 295 -4.34 13.85 -27.37
CA LEU A 295 -3.02 13.82 -28.01
C LEU A 295 -2.91 12.67 -29.02
N ARG A 296 -3.42 11.47 -28.71
CA ARG A 296 -3.42 10.36 -29.68
C ARG A 296 -4.23 10.65 -30.95
N GLU A 297 -5.30 11.43 -30.82
CA GLU A 297 -6.18 11.76 -31.94
C GLU A 297 -5.64 12.93 -32.80
N ASN A 298 -4.78 13.79 -32.24
CA ASN A 298 -4.41 15.07 -32.86
C ASN A 298 -2.91 15.28 -33.09
N ALA A 299 -2.05 14.63 -32.30
CA ALA A 299 -0.60 14.77 -32.42
C ALA A 299 -0.03 13.80 -33.47
N LYS A 300 1.07 14.20 -34.09
CA LYS A 300 1.82 13.37 -35.04
C LYS A 300 2.98 12.65 -34.34
N PRO A 301 3.45 11.50 -34.86
CA PRO A 301 4.68 10.89 -34.38
C PRO A 301 5.84 11.90 -34.41
N GLY A 302 6.56 12.01 -33.29
CA GLY A 302 7.67 12.96 -33.13
C GLY A 302 7.27 14.34 -32.60
N ASP A 303 5.97 14.67 -32.54
CA ASP A 303 5.53 15.90 -31.87
C ASP A 303 5.97 15.90 -30.40
N VAL A 304 6.63 16.97 -29.97
CA VAL A 304 7.10 17.11 -28.59
C VAL A 304 5.99 17.74 -27.74
N VAL A 305 5.80 17.25 -26.52
CA VAL A 305 4.78 17.75 -25.58
C VAL A 305 5.40 18.24 -24.27
N ILE A 306 4.95 19.39 -23.80
CA ILE A 306 5.22 19.88 -22.44
C ILE A 306 4.04 19.51 -21.56
N VAL A 307 4.30 18.84 -20.44
CA VAL A 307 3.29 18.55 -19.42
C VAL A 307 3.80 18.93 -18.04
N ASN A 308 2.93 19.51 -17.20
CA ASN A 308 3.30 19.82 -15.81
C ASN A 308 2.96 18.71 -14.80
N TYR A 309 2.36 17.62 -15.27
CA TYR A 309 2.08 16.44 -14.45
C TYR A 309 1.84 15.21 -15.32
N GLY A 310 2.31 14.05 -14.87
CA GLY A 310 2.04 12.78 -15.53
C GLY A 310 2.85 12.59 -16.81
N MET A 311 4.14 12.92 -16.79
CA MET A 311 5.06 12.68 -17.91
C MET A 311 5.09 11.21 -18.32
N GLU A 312 5.20 10.29 -17.36
CA GLU A 312 5.26 8.85 -17.62
C GLU A 312 3.98 8.31 -18.26
N PRO A 313 2.76 8.51 -17.71
CA PRO A 313 1.56 8.05 -18.39
C PRO A 313 1.37 8.71 -19.75
N THR A 314 1.69 10.01 -19.90
CA THR A 314 1.60 10.68 -21.20
C THR A 314 2.53 10.01 -22.21
N TYR A 315 3.79 9.79 -21.86
CA TYR A 315 4.75 9.10 -22.71
C TYR A 315 4.32 7.67 -23.04
N VAL A 316 3.91 6.86 -22.05
CA VAL A 316 3.52 5.45 -22.26
C VAL A 316 2.31 5.34 -23.20
N TYR A 317 1.30 6.18 -23.02
CA TYR A 317 0.06 6.07 -23.80
C TYR A 317 0.09 6.79 -25.14
N THR A 318 0.99 7.77 -25.34
CA THR A 318 1.05 8.56 -26.59
C THR A 318 2.34 8.34 -27.39
N ARG A 319 3.41 7.86 -26.76
CA ARG A 319 4.78 7.76 -27.30
C ARG A 319 5.38 9.09 -27.76
N LEU A 320 4.80 10.21 -27.35
CA LEU A 320 5.29 11.53 -27.70
C LEU A 320 6.49 11.91 -26.81
N PRO A 321 7.58 12.45 -27.39
CA PRO A 321 8.68 13.01 -26.61
C PRO A 321 8.20 14.06 -25.61
N GLN A 322 8.75 14.03 -24.39
CA GLN A 322 8.42 14.98 -23.33
C GLN A 322 9.49 16.07 -23.25
N ALA A 323 9.08 17.32 -23.40
CA ALA A 323 9.94 18.49 -23.22
C ALA A 323 10.04 18.92 -21.76
N MET A 324 11.10 19.67 -21.42
CA MET A 324 11.36 20.18 -20.07
C MET A 324 11.34 19.11 -18.98
N GLY A 325 11.80 17.89 -19.31
CA GLY A 325 11.84 16.75 -18.38
C GLY A 325 13.04 16.75 -17.44
N ILE A 326 14.12 17.45 -17.80
CA ILE A 326 15.33 17.58 -16.97
C ILE A 326 15.69 19.04 -16.79
N LEU A 327 15.42 19.58 -15.61
CA LEU A 327 15.68 20.97 -15.27
C LEU A 327 17.13 21.19 -14.82
N PRO A 328 17.69 22.41 -14.99
CA PRO A 328 19.06 22.74 -14.59
C PRO A 328 19.42 22.37 -13.15
N GLU A 329 18.46 22.46 -12.23
CA GLU A 329 18.59 22.14 -10.82
C GLU A 329 18.62 20.64 -10.52
N TYR A 330 18.26 19.77 -11.47
CA TYR A 330 18.24 18.33 -11.23
C TYR A 330 19.66 17.76 -11.23
N PRO A 331 20.02 16.87 -10.28
CA PRO A 331 21.37 16.28 -10.20
C PRO A 331 21.84 15.59 -11.48
N VAL A 332 20.91 15.09 -12.30
CA VAL A 332 21.19 14.41 -13.57
C VAL A 332 21.47 15.35 -14.74
N TYR A 333 21.19 16.66 -14.62
CA TYR A 333 21.26 17.62 -15.73
C TYR A 333 22.63 17.63 -16.43
N LYS A 334 23.72 17.77 -15.68
CA LYS A 334 25.08 17.80 -16.23
C LYS A 334 25.39 16.52 -17.01
N ARG A 335 25.05 15.36 -16.43
CA ARG A 335 25.30 14.06 -17.07
C ARG A 335 24.45 13.88 -18.33
N ALA A 336 23.20 14.32 -18.30
CA ALA A 336 22.31 14.30 -19.45
C ALA A 336 22.84 15.15 -20.61
N ARG A 337 23.40 16.33 -20.30
CA ARG A 337 24.08 17.19 -21.29
C ARG A 337 25.32 16.52 -21.89
N GLU A 338 26.16 15.89 -21.06
CA GLU A 338 27.34 15.14 -21.53
C GLU A 338 26.98 13.97 -22.44
N LEU A 339 25.81 13.36 -22.24
CA LEU A 339 25.28 12.28 -23.08
C LEU A 339 24.60 12.80 -24.38
N ALA A 340 24.64 14.11 -24.62
CA ALA A 340 24.04 14.75 -25.79
C ALA A 340 22.57 14.36 -26.00
N LEU A 341 21.79 14.32 -24.90
CA LEU A 341 20.34 14.14 -25.03
C LEU A 341 19.73 15.28 -25.87
N PRO A 342 18.60 15.02 -26.54
CA PRO A 342 17.95 16.05 -27.38
C PRO A 342 17.64 17.33 -26.60
N GLU A 343 17.82 18.49 -27.25
CA GLU A 343 17.65 19.80 -26.61
C GLU A 343 16.26 20.03 -26.00
N TYR A 344 15.21 19.47 -26.63
CA TYR A 344 13.84 19.58 -26.11
C TYR A 344 13.70 19.02 -24.69
N VAL A 345 14.58 18.10 -24.26
CA VAL A 345 14.54 17.52 -22.90
C VAL A 345 14.82 18.60 -21.83
N PHE A 346 15.57 19.64 -22.20
CA PHE A 346 16.05 20.69 -21.28
C PHE A 346 15.27 22.00 -21.38
N GLY A 347 14.46 22.19 -22.42
CA GLY A 347 13.80 23.46 -22.71
C GLY A 347 12.52 23.30 -23.50
N VAL A 348 12.01 24.41 -24.04
CA VAL A 348 10.74 24.45 -24.79
C VAL A 348 10.89 24.12 -26.28
N ASP A 349 12.12 23.85 -26.74
CA ASP A 349 12.44 23.71 -28.16
C ASP A 349 11.61 22.63 -28.85
N HIS A 350 11.04 22.99 -30.01
CA HIS A 350 10.20 22.13 -30.84
C HIS A 350 8.96 21.55 -30.15
N ALA A 351 8.60 22.05 -28.96
CA ALA A 351 7.34 21.70 -28.30
C ALA A 351 6.16 22.04 -29.21
N ARG A 352 5.37 21.03 -29.59
CA ARG A 352 4.19 21.20 -30.44
C ARG A 352 2.91 21.33 -29.63
N TRP A 353 2.89 20.71 -28.45
CA TRP A 353 1.74 20.65 -27.57
C TRP A 353 2.12 21.06 -26.15
N ILE A 354 1.22 21.75 -25.48
CA ILE A 354 1.29 22.04 -24.04
C ILE A 354 0.03 21.44 -23.42
N VAL A 355 0.18 20.52 -22.48
CA VAL A 355 -0.91 20.05 -21.63
C VAL A 355 -0.66 20.56 -20.22
N TRP A 356 -1.49 21.50 -19.78
CA TRP A 356 -1.32 22.14 -18.49
C TRP A 356 -2.47 21.85 -17.54
N ARG A 357 -2.13 21.24 -16.41
CA ARG A 357 -3.08 20.91 -15.34
C ARG A 357 -3.05 21.96 -14.25
N SER A 358 -4.16 22.65 -14.03
CA SER A 358 -4.26 23.77 -13.08
C SER A 358 -3.98 23.35 -11.62
N ALA A 359 -4.34 22.13 -11.22
CA ALA A 359 -4.08 21.61 -9.88
C ALA A 359 -2.59 21.36 -9.57
N TRP A 360 -1.75 21.40 -10.60
CA TRP A 360 -0.33 21.08 -10.54
C TRP A 360 0.54 22.25 -11.02
N GLU A 361 0.02 23.47 -10.89
CA GLU A 361 0.79 24.69 -11.16
C GLU A 361 2.13 24.63 -10.41
N THR A 362 3.24 24.91 -11.09
CA THR A 362 4.62 24.78 -10.57
C THR A 362 5.10 23.39 -10.14
N GLY A 363 4.28 22.34 -10.28
CA GLY A 363 4.60 20.98 -9.83
C GLY A 363 5.97 20.45 -10.29
N PRO A 364 6.40 20.67 -11.54
CA PRO A 364 7.72 20.25 -12.01
C PRO A 364 8.89 21.14 -11.55
N GLY A 365 8.62 22.34 -11.06
CA GLY A 365 9.63 23.37 -10.75
C GLY A 365 9.53 24.66 -11.59
N TYR A 366 8.60 24.74 -12.55
CA TYR A 366 8.39 25.91 -13.42
C TYR A 366 6.92 26.29 -13.55
N ALA A 367 6.62 27.58 -13.71
CA ALA A 367 5.27 28.10 -13.87
C ALA A 367 4.85 28.18 -15.35
N ILE A 368 3.54 28.14 -15.64
CA ILE A 368 3.07 28.23 -17.02
C ILE A 368 3.48 29.55 -17.68
N ASN A 369 3.47 30.66 -16.93
CA ASN A 369 3.79 31.97 -17.49
C ASN A 369 5.23 32.03 -18.01
N ASP A 370 6.16 31.32 -17.35
CA ASP A 370 7.55 31.24 -17.80
C ASP A 370 7.66 30.44 -19.10
N VAL A 371 6.97 29.30 -19.18
CA VAL A 371 6.90 28.47 -20.41
C VAL A 371 6.30 29.25 -21.58
N LEU A 372 5.18 29.93 -21.36
CA LEU A 372 4.50 30.71 -22.41
C LEU A 372 5.37 31.88 -22.88
N ARG A 373 6.04 32.57 -21.95
CA ARG A 373 6.98 33.66 -22.27
C ARG A 373 8.13 33.14 -23.11
N GLU A 374 8.80 32.08 -22.66
CA GLU A 374 9.96 31.51 -23.36
C GLU A 374 9.62 31.04 -24.78
N ILE A 375 8.47 30.37 -24.96
CA ILE A 375 8.01 29.96 -26.30
C ILE A 375 7.77 31.19 -27.20
N SER A 376 7.13 32.22 -26.65
CA SER A 376 6.83 33.45 -27.40
C SER A 376 8.08 34.22 -27.78
N GLU A 377 9.06 34.32 -26.86
CA GLU A 377 10.37 34.96 -27.10
C GLU A 377 11.17 34.25 -28.19
N ARG A 378 11.01 32.93 -28.31
CA ARG A 378 11.60 32.11 -29.39
C ARG A 378 10.77 32.11 -30.68
N GLY A 379 9.73 32.95 -30.77
CA GLY A 379 8.90 33.12 -31.97
C GLY A 379 7.75 32.12 -32.12
N GLY A 380 7.51 31.26 -31.13
CA GLY A 380 6.40 30.31 -31.15
C GLY A 380 5.05 30.98 -30.89
N LYS A 381 4.05 30.67 -31.70
CA LYS A 381 2.67 31.14 -31.51
C LYS A 381 1.86 30.09 -30.77
N ILE A 382 1.28 30.48 -29.64
CA ILE A 382 0.53 29.59 -28.75
C ILE A 382 -0.97 29.81 -28.93
N THR A 383 -1.71 28.73 -29.20
CA THR A 383 -3.17 28.78 -29.35
C THR A 383 -3.81 27.76 -28.41
N SER A 384 -4.69 28.20 -27.52
CA SER A 384 -5.50 27.27 -26.71
C SER A 384 -6.47 26.52 -27.63
N VAL A 385 -6.49 25.20 -27.56
CA VAL A 385 -7.31 24.35 -28.45
C VAL A 385 -8.37 23.55 -27.69
N LYS A 386 -8.18 23.35 -26.37
CA LYS A 386 -9.12 22.59 -25.56
C LYS A 386 -9.01 22.96 -24.09
N GLU A 387 -10.17 23.06 -23.43
CA GLU A 387 -10.26 23.08 -21.97
C GLU A 387 -10.81 21.74 -21.47
N LEU A 388 -10.34 21.33 -20.30
CA LEU A 388 -10.70 20.11 -19.62
C LEU A 388 -11.08 20.45 -18.18
N GLU A 389 -12.17 19.87 -17.71
CA GLU A 389 -12.47 19.85 -16.28
C GLU A 389 -11.30 19.23 -15.53
N GLU A 390 -10.80 19.92 -14.50
CA GLU A 390 -9.64 19.46 -13.76
C GLU A 390 -10.00 18.47 -12.66
N THR A 391 -9.42 17.29 -12.75
CA THR A 391 -9.47 16.29 -11.71
C THR A 391 -8.13 16.21 -11.01
N VAL A 392 -8.02 16.73 -9.78
CA VAL A 392 -6.76 16.83 -8.98
C VAL A 392 -5.91 15.56 -9.07
N TRP A 393 -6.52 14.41 -8.79
CA TRP A 393 -5.89 13.12 -8.87
C TRP A 393 -6.55 12.24 -9.93
N GLU A 394 -5.71 11.47 -10.60
CA GLU A 394 -6.11 10.30 -11.37
C GLU A 394 -6.35 9.12 -10.43
N ASN A 395 -7.25 8.22 -10.82
CA ASN A 395 -7.40 6.97 -10.10
C ASN A 395 -6.11 6.15 -10.21
N ARG A 396 -5.47 5.94 -9.06
CA ARG A 396 -4.25 5.14 -8.88
C ARG A 396 -4.56 3.93 -8.01
N GLU A 397 -3.57 3.05 -7.86
CA GLU A 397 -3.62 1.93 -6.92
C GLU A 397 -3.85 2.38 -5.46
N ASP A 398 -3.46 3.62 -5.13
CA ASP A 398 -3.65 4.21 -3.81
C ASP A 398 -5.09 4.71 -3.66
N ILE A 399 -5.87 3.99 -2.85
CA ILE A 399 -7.29 4.28 -2.60
C ILE A 399 -7.54 5.69 -2.04
N HIS A 400 -6.52 6.34 -1.45
CA HIS A 400 -6.59 7.72 -0.98
C HIS A 400 -6.92 8.72 -2.09
N PHE A 401 -6.42 8.45 -3.30
CA PHE A 401 -6.61 9.30 -4.46
C PHE A 401 -7.78 8.85 -5.33
N HIS A 402 -8.59 7.90 -4.83
CA HIS A 402 -9.71 7.39 -5.58
C HIS A 402 -10.80 8.46 -5.71
N ARG A 403 -11.00 8.88 -6.95
CA ARG A 403 -12.13 9.66 -7.42
C ARG A 403 -13.22 8.71 -7.87
N PHE A 404 -14.44 8.95 -7.42
CA PHE A 404 -15.63 8.27 -7.91
C PHE A 404 -16.17 8.93 -9.18
N SER A 405 -17.00 8.21 -9.94
CA SER A 405 -17.55 8.65 -11.23
C SER A 405 -18.45 9.88 -11.16
N ASP A 406 -18.93 10.24 -9.97
CA ASP A 406 -19.66 11.48 -9.69
C ASP A 406 -18.75 12.66 -9.34
N GLY A 407 -17.43 12.52 -9.54
CA GLY A 407 -16.43 13.54 -9.24
C GLY A 407 -16.07 13.64 -7.76
N THR A 408 -16.71 12.86 -6.88
CA THR A 408 -16.39 12.89 -5.45
C THR A 408 -15.10 12.14 -5.16
N TYR A 409 -14.27 12.68 -4.26
CA TYR A 409 -13.10 11.98 -3.74
C TYR A 409 -13.46 11.27 -2.43
N LEU A 410 -12.86 10.10 -2.18
CA LEU A 410 -13.00 9.42 -0.90
C LEU A 410 -12.52 10.29 0.27
N PHE A 411 -11.42 11.03 0.06
CA PHE A 411 -10.93 12.06 0.97
C PHE A 411 -11.03 13.43 0.28
N PRO A 412 -11.94 14.30 0.72
CA PRO A 412 -12.20 15.56 0.03
C PRO A 412 -11.02 16.54 0.16
N ARG A 413 -10.68 17.21 -0.94
CA ARG A 413 -9.94 18.48 -0.89
C ARG A 413 -10.91 19.65 -0.99
N THR A 414 -10.62 20.72 -0.28
CA THR A 414 -11.42 21.94 -0.17
C THR A 414 -11.29 22.89 -1.36
N GLN A 415 -10.54 22.53 -2.41
CA GLN A 415 -10.23 23.43 -3.52
C GLN A 415 -10.87 22.96 -4.82
N THR A 416 -11.73 23.82 -5.38
CA THR A 416 -12.11 23.80 -6.79
C THR A 416 -10.96 24.40 -7.60
N PHE A 417 -10.50 23.69 -8.63
CA PHE A 417 -9.43 24.15 -9.49
C PHE A 417 -10.00 24.76 -10.79
N PRO A 418 -9.33 25.77 -11.38
CA PRO A 418 -9.64 26.22 -12.74
C PRO A 418 -9.60 25.08 -13.75
N THR A 419 -10.16 25.27 -14.95
CA THR A 419 -10.03 24.29 -16.03
C THR A 419 -8.56 24.08 -16.41
N SER A 420 -8.23 22.83 -16.71
CA SER A 420 -6.97 22.45 -17.32
C SER A 420 -7.03 22.72 -18.83
N ARG A 421 -5.89 22.97 -19.46
CA ARG A 421 -5.84 23.45 -20.83
C ARG A 421 -4.86 22.66 -21.68
N ILE A 422 -5.23 22.47 -22.94
CA ILE A 422 -4.34 21.99 -24.00
C ILE A 422 -4.16 23.12 -24.98
N ALA A 423 -2.90 23.46 -25.26
CA ALA A 423 -2.53 24.43 -26.26
C ALA A 423 -1.65 23.78 -27.34
N ARG A 424 -1.74 24.33 -28.54
CA ARG A 424 -0.86 24.03 -29.65
C ARG A 424 0.14 25.16 -29.82
N VAL A 425 1.38 24.80 -30.16
CA VAL A 425 2.46 25.73 -30.45
C VAL A 425 2.82 25.61 -31.92
N ASP A 426 2.74 26.72 -32.65
CA ASP A 426 3.17 26.83 -34.04
C ASP A 426 4.49 27.59 -34.08
N TRP A 427 5.56 26.90 -34.48
CA TRP A 427 6.88 27.48 -34.71
C TRP A 427 6.99 28.03 -36.14
N PRO A 428 7.80 29.07 -36.38
CA PRO A 428 7.99 29.70 -37.69
C PRO A 428 8.64 28.79 -38.74
#